data_AF-A0A4Q9LBQ1-F1
#
_entry.id   AF-A0A4Q9LBQ1-F1
#
_cell.length_a   1.000
_cell.length_b   1.000
_cell.length_c   1.000
_cell.angle_alpha   90.00
_cell.angle_beta   90.00
_cell.angle_gamma   90.00
#
_symmetry.space_group_name_H-M   'P 1'
#
loop_
_entity.id
_entity.type
_entity.pdbx_description
1 polymer ?
#
loop_
_entity_poly.entity_id
_entity_poly.type
_entity_poly.pdbx_seq_one_letter_code
_entity_poly.pdbx_strand_id
1 'polypeptide(L)'
;MQTAVELRSELRLLLLTDYLEKCKEISTRRAAILKVENNNKLHFALIKGFLKLKYRLVEEVTKKSFEEAQLAKLYKKIEKRKLHSNVSDSSRWLKRGNIRPRNEAVFCYIQDRNVFWGADGVCQHCGKSGKTVDHLATRCEKMLGHDYTRRHNEVVRCLHLLLLNRYKFKFSKRIRSHSVQEILDNEYAEIRLDTRIKTDV
;
A
#
# COMPACT_ATOMS: atom_id res chain seq x y z
N MET A 1 1.50 8.58 5.53
CA MET A 1 1.75 9.35 4.29
C MET A 1 2.85 10.39 4.52
N GLN A 2 4.12 9.99 4.45
CA GLN A 2 5.23 10.94 4.33
C GLN A 2 5.26 11.40 2.86
N THR A 3 4.67 12.55 2.56
CA THR A 3 5.22 13.34 1.47
C THR A 3 6.69 13.59 1.84
N ALA A 4 7.61 13.24 0.93
CA ALA A 4 9.05 13.33 1.15
C ALA A 4 9.36 14.66 1.87
N VAL A 5 10.19 14.64 2.91
CA VAL A 5 10.50 15.83 3.74
C VAL A 5 10.78 17.05 2.87
N GLU A 6 11.50 16.82 1.77
CA GLU A 6 11.75 17.78 0.68
C GLU A 6 10.48 18.47 0.15
N LEU A 7 9.45 17.72 -0.25
CA LEU A 7 8.21 18.28 -0.82
C LEU A 7 7.47 19.15 0.20
N ARG A 8 7.47 18.74 1.48
CA ARG A 8 6.86 19.52 2.56
C ARG A 8 7.65 20.79 2.87
N SER A 9 8.99 20.70 2.88
CA SER A 9 9.83 21.87 3.08
C SER A 9 9.67 22.89 1.95
N GLU A 10 9.59 22.44 0.70
CA GLU A 10 9.35 23.32 -0.46
C GLU A 10 8.02 24.06 -0.34
N LEU A 11 6.93 23.33 -0.03
CA LEU A 11 5.61 23.93 0.15
C LEU A 11 5.59 24.92 1.32
N ARG A 12 6.24 24.57 2.44
CA ARG A 12 6.30 25.43 3.62
C ARG A 12 7.08 26.72 3.34
N LEU A 13 8.19 26.64 2.61
CA LEU A 13 8.98 27.81 2.23
C LEU A 13 8.19 28.74 1.28
N LEU A 14 7.50 28.17 0.29
CA LEU A 14 6.64 28.95 -0.62
C LEU A 14 5.51 29.68 0.14
N LEU A 15 4.82 28.98 1.04
CA LEU A 15 3.76 29.58 1.85
C LEU A 15 4.29 30.69 2.77
N LEU A 16 5.48 30.51 3.33
CA LEU A 16 6.12 31.53 4.15
C LEU A 16 6.50 32.76 3.32
N THR A 17 7.00 32.58 2.09
CA THR A 17 7.28 33.72 1.20
C THR A 17 6.03 34.51 0.85
N ASP A 18 4.95 33.82 0.47
CA ASP A 18 3.69 34.49 0.11
C ASP A 18 3.05 35.21 1.31
N TYR A 19 3.18 34.64 2.51
CA TYR A 19 2.71 35.27 3.73
C TYR A 19 3.48 36.55 4.06
N LEU A 20 4.81 36.52 3.95
CA LEU A 20 5.64 37.69 4.22
C LEU A 20 5.37 38.79 3.19
N GLU A 21 5.22 38.45 1.90
CA GLU A 21 4.91 39.42 0.85
C GLU A 21 3.57 40.10 1.09
N LYS A 22 2.52 39.35 1.47
CA LYS A 22 1.20 39.92 1.78
C LYS A 22 1.21 40.83 3.00
N CYS A 23 2.05 40.55 3.99
CA CYS A 23 2.08 41.30 5.25
C CYS A 23 3.17 42.38 5.30
N LYS A 24 3.92 42.61 4.21
CA LYS A 24 5.02 43.59 4.17
C LYS A 24 4.54 45.01 4.46
N GLU A 25 3.32 45.34 4.06
CA GLU A 25 2.72 46.68 4.23
C GLU A 25 2.17 46.88 5.64
N ILE A 26 1.89 45.78 6.36
CA ILE A 26 1.29 45.80 7.70
C ILE A 26 2.38 45.73 8.78
N SER A 27 3.56 45.18 8.48
CA SER A 27 4.62 44.97 9.47
C SER A 27 5.99 45.37 8.94
N THR A 28 6.55 46.43 9.53
CA THR A 28 7.90 46.92 9.27
C THR A 28 8.97 45.85 9.51
N ARG A 29 8.79 45.00 10.53
CA ARG A 29 9.67 43.86 10.81
C ARG A 29 9.67 42.83 9.67
N ARG A 30 8.50 42.51 9.10
CA ARG A 30 8.38 41.55 7.98
C ARG A 30 8.95 42.13 6.68
N ALA A 31 8.74 43.42 6.43
CA ALA A 31 9.36 44.13 5.31
C ALA A 31 10.89 44.14 5.42
N ALA A 32 11.44 44.37 6.61
CA ALA A 32 12.88 44.32 6.85
C ALA A 32 13.46 42.91 6.61
N ILE A 33 12.79 41.85 7.09
CA ILE A 33 13.18 40.46 6.84
C ILE A 33 13.23 40.17 5.33
N LEU A 34 12.17 40.50 4.59
CA LEU A 34 12.14 40.32 3.13
C LEU A 34 13.26 41.09 2.42
N LYS A 35 13.54 42.33 2.85
CA LYS A 35 14.60 43.16 2.26
C LYS A 35 15.99 42.54 2.47
N VAL A 36 16.28 42.05 3.67
CA VAL A 36 17.55 41.38 3.98
C VAL A 36 17.71 40.08 3.19
N GLU A 37 16.66 39.25 3.14
CA GLU A 37 16.66 37.99 2.39
C GLU A 37 16.91 38.23 0.88
N ASN A 38 16.26 39.24 0.31
CA ASN A 38 16.42 39.60 -1.11
C ASN A 38 17.79 40.19 -1.42
N ASN A 39 18.32 41.08 -0.56
CA ASN A 39 19.64 41.68 -0.76
C ASN A 39 20.76 40.65 -0.72
N ASN A 40 20.64 39.66 0.17
CA ASN A 40 21.63 38.61 0.34
C ASN A 40 21.45 37.44 -0.64
N LYS A 41 20.44 37.48 -1.53
CA LYS A 41 20.09 36.42 -2.50
C LYS A 41 20.05 35.03 -1.87
N LEU A 42 19.53 34.94 -0.64
CA LEU A 42 19.47 33.68 0.09
C LEU A 42 18.47 32.71 -0.55
N HIS A 43 18.54 31.44 -0.15
CA HIS A 43 17.66 30.38 -0.66
C HIS A 43 16.17 30.77 -0.59
N PHE A 44 15.80 31.58 0.40
CA PHE A 44 14.45 32.09 0.59
C PHE A 44 14.00 33.06 -0.53
N ALA A 45 14.89 33.92 -1.03
CA ALA A 45 14.61 34.83 -2.15
C ALA A 45 14.51 34.10 -3.50
N LEU A 46 15.26 33.01 -3.66
CA LEU A 46 15.34 32.25 -4.91
C LEU A 46 14.32 31.12 -5.01
N ILE A 47 13.58 30.81 -3.93
CA ILE A 47 12.71 29.63 -3.85
C ILE A 47 11.66 29.60 -4.97
N LYS A 48 11.02 30.75 -5.28
CA LYS A 48 10.01 30.82 -6.35
C LYS A 48 10.60 30.47 -7.72
N GLY A 49 11.78 30.98 -8.04
CA GLY A 49 12.50 30.66 -9.27
C GLY A 49 12.98 29.21 -9.32
N PHE A 50 13.52 28.70 -8.21
CA PHE A 50 13.96 27.31 -8.07
C PHE A 50 12.80 26.33 -8.30
N LEU A 51 11.64 26.58 -7.70
CA LEU A 51 10.45 25.73 -7.86
C LEU A 51 9.91 25.78 -9.30
N LYS A 52 9.89 26.95 -9.94
CA LYS A 52 9.52 27.08 -11.37
C LYS A 52 10.40 26.20 -12.26
N LEU A 53 11.71 26.22 -12.07
CA LEU A 53 12.65 25.40 -12.85
C LEU A 53 12.50 23.90 -12.53
N LYS A 54 12.41 23.54 -11.25
CA LYS A 54 12.33 22.13 -10.80
C LYS A 54 11.07 21.41 -11.27
N TYR A 55 9.94 22.12 -11.35
CA TYR A 55 8.64 21.57 -11.74
C TYR A 55 8.18 21.99 -13.14
N ARG A 56 8.97 22.80 -13.86
CA ARG A 56 8.65 23.33 -15.21
C ARG A 56 7.31 24.06 -15.26
N LEU A 57 7.07 24.94 -14.28
CA LEU A 57 5.85 25.74 -14.20
C LEU A 57 5.96 26.96 -15.12
N VAL A 58 4.97 27.17 -15.99
CA VAL A 58 4.92 28.26 -16.97
C VAL A 58 4.33 29.55 -16.37
N GLU A 59 3.36 29.41 -15.45
CA GLU A 59 2.66 30.53 -14.81
C GLU A 59 3.23 30.88 -13.42
N GLU A 60 2.64 31.88 -12.76
CA GLU A 60 2.92 32.18 -11.35
C GLU A 60 2.68 30.94 -10.46
N VAL A 61 3.58 30.73 -9.50
CA VAL A 61 3.53 29.55 -8.62
C VAL A 61 2.42 29.74 -7.61
N THR A 62 1.21 29.28 -7.94
CA THR A 62 0.12 29.19 -6.97
C THR A 62 0.27 27.92 -6.14
N LYS A 63 -0.24 27.94 -4.89
CA LYS A 63 -0.24 26.76 -4.02
C LYS A 63 -0.83 25.52 -4.70
N LYS A 64 -1.96 25.70 -5.42
CA LYS A 64 -2.68 24.60 -6.08
C LYS A 64 -1.88 24.01 -7.24
N SER A 65 -1.41 24.86 -8.15
CA SER A 65 -0.62 24.40 -9.30
C SER A 65 0.69 23.73 -8.86
N PHE A 66 1.28 24.20 -7.75
CA PHE A 66 2.46 23.58 -7.16
C PHE A 66 2.17 22.19 -6.57
N GLU A 67 1.11 22.04 -5.79
CA GLU A 67 0.70 20.75 -5.21
C GLU A 67 0.38 19.71 -6.31
N GLU A 68 -0.28 20.12 -7.38
CA GLU A 68 -0.56 19.29 -8.55
C GLU A 68 0.72 18.82 -9.26
N ALA A 69 1.71 19.71 -9.42
CA ALA A 69 3.00 19.36 -10.01
C ALA A 69 3.81 18.39 -9.13
N GLN A 70 3.76 18.57 -7.79
CA GLN A 70 4.36 17.63 -6.85
C GLN A 70 3.70 16.24 -6.93
N LEU A 71 2.38 16.20 -7.03
CA LEU A 71 1.62 14.95 -7.21
C LEU A 71 1.97 14.26 -8.53
N ALA A 72 1.97 14.98 -9.65
CA ALA A 72 2.33 14.43 -10.96
C ALA A 72 3.74 13.80 -10.96
N LYS A 73 4.70 14.45 -10.29
CA LYS A 73 6.06 13.91 -10.12
C LYS A 73 6.09 12.63 -9.30
N LEU A 74 5.30 12.57 -8.21
CA LEU A 74 5.15 11.35 -7.41
C LEU A 74 4.53 10.22 -8.22
N TYR A 75 3.46 10.49 -8.98
CA TYR A 75 2.84 9.48 -9.83
C TYR A 75 3.79 8.94 -10.90
N LYS A 76 4.53 9.80 -11.62
CA LYS A 76 5.57 9.34 -12.57
C LYS A 76 6.65 8.49 -11.90
N LYS A 77 7.01 8.79 -10.65
CA LYS A 77 7.99 8.00 -9.88
C LYS A 77 7.42 6.65 -9.46
N ILE A 78 6.12 6.57 -9.17
CA ILE A 78 5.42 5.33 -8.85
C ILE A 78 5.26 4.47 -10.11
N GLU A 79 4.85 5.06 -11.23
CA GLU A 79 4.68 4.39 -12.51
C GLU A 79 5.98 3.78 -13.05
N LYS A 80 7.11 4.47 -12.85
CA LYS A 80 8.44 3.93 -13.18
C LYS A 80 8.88 2.76 -12.30
N ARG A 81 8.24 2.54 -11.15
CA ARG A 81 8.49 1.32 -10.35
C ARG A 81 7.67 0.19 -10.97
N LYS A 82 8.29 -0.94 -11.29
CA LYS A 82 7.58 -2.15 -11.73
C LYS A 82 6.58 -2.55 -10.63
N LEU A 83 5.31 -2.25 -10.84
CA LEU A 83 4.20 -2.73 -10.03
C LEU A 83 3.62 -3.97 -10.72
N HIS A 84 3.50 -5.08 -9.98
CA HIS A 84 2.90 -6.31 -10.50
C HIS A 84 1.35 -6.23 -10.62
N SER A 85 0.71 -5.15 -10.13
CA SER A 85 -0.75 -4.99 -10.15
C SER A 85 -1.21 -3.53 -10.06
N ASN A 86 -2.40 -3.25 -10.57
CA ASN A 86 -3.06 -1.95 -10.46
C ASN A 86 -3.35 -1.58 -8.98
N VAL A 87 -3.16 -0.32 -8.59
CA VAL A 87 -3.31 0.18 -7.21
C VAL A 87 -4.74 -0.05 -6.69
N SER A 88 -5.73 0.12 -7.56
CA SER A 88 -7.15 -0.14 -7.24
C SER A 88 -7.38 -1.58 -6.78
N ASP A 89 -6.74 -2.54 -7.46
CA ASP A 89 -6.92 -3.97 -7.17
C ASP A 89 -6.22 -4.41 -5.88
N SER A 90 -5.19 -3.68 -5.43
CA SER A 90 -4.41 -4.01 -4.21
C SER A 90 -5.22 -3.95 -2.91
N SER A 91 -6.38 -3.28 -2.93
CA SER A 91 -7.28 -3.12 -1.78
C SER A 91 -8.50 -4.04 -1.82
N ARG A 92 -8.69 -4.83 -2.89
CA ARG A 92 -9.89 -5.68 -3.05
C ARG A 92 -10.04 -6.73 -1.96
N TRP A 93 -8.92 -7.19 -1.37
CA TRP A 93 -8.93 -8.18 -0.31
C TRP A 93 -9.52 -7.65 1.01
N LEU A 94 -9.46 -6.33 1.26
CA LEU A 94 -10.10 -5.69 2.42
C LEU A 94 -11.63 -5.73 2.34
N LYS A 95 -12.19 -5.69 1.13
CA LYS A 95 -13.65 -5.66 0.92
C LYS A 95 -14.28 -7.06 0.85
N ARG A 96 -13.49 -8.11 0.63
CA ARG A 96 -14.00 -9.46 0.29
C ARG A 96 -13.27 -10.61 0.99
N GLY A 97 -12.27 -10.35 1.83
CA GLY A 97 -11.48 -11.39 2.49
C GLY A 97 -12.16 -11.95 3.74
N ASN A 98 -12.21 -13.28 3.86
CA ASN A 98 -12.59 -13.96 5.11
C ASN A 98 -11.39 -14.01 6.08
N ILE A 99 -10.94 -12.84 6.52
CA ILE A 99 -9.75 -12.69 7.36
C ILE A 99 -10.20 -12.31 8.76
N ARG A 100 -9.57 -12.91 9.78
CA ARG A 100 -9.82 -12.54 11.18
C ARG A 100 -9.48 -11.06 11.39
N PRO A 101 -10.28 -10.29 12.15
CA PRO A 101 -10.02 -8.87 12.40
C PRO A 101 -8.61 -8.57 12.91
N ARG A 102 -8.02 -9.46 13.73
CA ARG A 102 -6.63 -9.34 14.19
C ARG A 102 -5.61 -9.46 13.05
N ASN A 103 -5.83 -10.39 12.13
CA ASN A 103 -4.94 -10.60 10.98
C ASN A 103 -5.12 -9.50 9.95
N GLU A 104 -6.35 -9.04 9.74
CA GLU A 104 -6.64 -7.87 8.92
C GLU A 104 -5.95 -6.63 9.48
N ALA A 105 -6.05 -6.38 10.79
CA ALA A 105 -5.32 -5.29 11.44
C ALA A 105 -3.80 -5.41 11.26
N VAL A 106 -3.24 -6.62 11.35
CA VAL A 106 -1.82 -6.88 11.10
C VAL A 106 -1.47 -6.65 9.63
N PHE A 107 -2.31 -7.06 8.68
CA PHE A 107 -2.07 -6.87 7.25
C PHE A 107 -2.23 -5.41 6.83
N CYS A 108 -3.24 -4.70 7.33
CA CYS A 108 -3.37 -3.24 7.21
C CYS A 108 -2.15 -2.55 7.81
N TYR A 109 -1.70 -2.96 9.00
CA TYR A 109 -0.49 -2.45 9.64
C TYR A 109 0.77 -2.73 8.80
N ILE A 110 0.89 -3.91 8.19
CA ILE A 110 2.01 -4.24 7.29
C ILE A 110 1.93 -3.40 6.01
N GLN A 111 0.74 -3.23 5.43
CA GLN A 111 0.49 -2.47 4.21
C GLN A 111 0.71 -0.95 4.42
N ASP A 112 0.26 -0.41 5.55
CA ASP A 112 0.46 0.99 5.96
C ASP A 112 1.91 1.26 6.39
N ARG A 113 2.58 0.26 6.95
CA ARG A 113 4.02 0.35 7.25
C ARG A 113 4.93 0.05 6.06
N ASN A 114 4.41 -0.06 4.84
CA ASN A 114 5.22 0.18 3.64
C ASN A 114 5.88 1.56 3.62
N VAL A 115 5.57 2.44 4.58
CA VAL A 115 6.25 3.71 4.82
C VAL A 115 7.47 3.58 5.76
N PHE A 116 7.57 2.58 6.65
CA PHE A 116 8.70 2.48 7.60
C PHE A 116 8.95 1.07 8.16
N TRP A 117 9.66 0.21 7.43
CA TRP A 117 10.40 -0.90 8.04
C TRP A 117 11.87 -0.72 7.71
N GLY A 118 12.51 0.20 8.42
CA GLY A 118 13.96 0.27 8.57
C GLY A 118 14.44 -0.71 9.64
N ALA A 119 13.94 -1.96 9.59
CA ALA A 119 14.49 -3.04 10.40
C ALA A 119 15.44 -3.82 9.50
N ASP A 120 16.74 -3.58 9.65
CA ASP A 120 17.78 -4.40 9.05
C ASP A 120 17.64 -5.82 9.60
N GLY A 121 17.10 -6.72 8.78
CA GLY A 121 16.84 -8.09 9.15
C GLY A 121 16.59 -8.95 7.93
N VAL A 122 17.05 -10.19 7.98
CA VAL A 122 16.76 -11.20 6.96
C VAL A 122 15.32 -11.70 7.11
N CYS A 123 14.70 -12.03 5.98
CA CYS A 123 13.35 -12.58 5.93
C CYS A 123 13.25 -13.86 6.77
N GLN A 124 12.25 -13.94 7.66
CA GLN A 124 12.06 -15.09 8.56
C GLN A 124 11.65 -16.38 7.83
N HIS A 125 11.08 -16.27 6.63
CA HIS A 125 10.66 -17.44 5.86
C HIS A 125 11.83 -18.02 5.05
N CYS A 126 12.56 -17.18 4.32
CA CYS A 126 13.61 -17.64 3.41
C CYS A 126 15.03 -17.58 4.01
N GLY A 127 15.29 -16.68 4.96
CA GLY A 127 16.61 -16.42 5.55
C GLY A 127 17.66 -15.84 4.60
N LYS A 128 17.34 -15.66 3.30
CA LYS A 128 18.30 -15.34 2.24
C LYS A 128 18.34 -13.87 1.84
N SER A 129 17.24 -13.15 2.00
CA SER A 129 17.10 -11.78 1.52
C SER A 129 16.55 -10.87 2.61
N GLY A 130 16.88 -9.59 2.51
CA GLY A 130 16.37 -8.57 3.42
C GLY A 130 14.85 -8.63 3.52
N LYS A 131 14.34 -8.40 4.72
CA LYS A 131 12.92 -8.39 5.07
C LYS A 131 12.25 -7.12 4.53
N THR A 132 12.23 -7.00 3.20
CA THR A 132 11.55 -5.92 2.51
C THR A 132 10.14 -6.33 2.14
N VAL A 133 9.24 -5.36 2.04
CA VAL A 133 7.86 -5.55 1.60
C VAL A 133 7.81 -6.23 0.24
N ASP A 134 8.63 -5.75 -0.69
CA ASP A 134 8.70 -6.31 -2.03
C ASP A 134 9.15 -7.77 -1.98
N HIS A 135 10.18 -8.08 -1.19
CA HIS A 135 10.60 -9.45 -1.01
C HIS A 135 9.49 -10.33 -0.40
N LEU A 136 8.84 -9.89 0.67
CA LEU A 136 7.77 -10.63 1.33
C LEU A 136 6.58 -10.85 0.37
N ALA A 137 6.13 -9.80 -0.32
CA ALA A 137 4.93 -9.86 -1.15
C ALA A 137 5.13 -10.60 -2.49
N THR A 138 6.31 -10.49 -3.11
CA THR A 138 6.50 -10.95 -4.50
C THR A 138 7.67 -11.91 -4.70
N ARG A 139 8.69 -11.91 -3.83
CA ARG A 139 9.96 -12.63 -4.09
C ARG A 139 10.30 -13.72 -3.07
N CYS A 140 9.47 -13.91 -2.04
CA CYS A 140 9.71 -14.92 -1.02
C CYS A 140 9.05 -16.23 -1.43
N GLU A 141 9.80 -17.08 -2.12
CA GLU A 141 9.34 -18.40 -2.59
C GLU A 141 8.69 -19.24 -1.47
N LYS A 142 9.32 -19.26 -0.29
CA LYS A 142 8.79 -20.00 0.87
C LYS A 142 7.50 -19.40 1.44
N MET A 143 7.32 -18.07 1.35
CA MET A 143 6.05 -17.46 1.76
C MET A 143 4.97 -17.77 0.74
N LEU A 144 5.29 -17.61 -0.55
CA LEU A 144 4.35 -17.89 -1.63
C LEU A 144 3.86 -19.33 -1.58
N GLY A 145 4.74 -20.33 -1.46
CA GLY A 145 4.33 -21.73 -1.35
C GLY A 145 3.52 -22.02 -0.08
N HIS A 146 4.02 -21.63 1.09
CA HIS A 146 3.36 -21.96 2.36
C HIS A 146 2.01 -21.24 2.54
N ASP A 147 1.97 -19.92 2.35
CA ASP A 147 0.75 -19.15 2.59
C ASP A 147 -0.27 -19.26 1.46
N TYR A 148 0.16 -19.57 0.23
CA TYR A 148 -0.79 -19.92 -0.83
C TYR A 148 -1.46 -21.26 -0.54
N THR A 149 -0.70 -22.33 -0.30
CA THR A 149 -1.26 -23.65 0.00
C THR A 149 -2.12 -23.63 1.26
N ARG A 150 -1.70 -22.89 2.30
CA ARG A 150 -2.50 -22.73 3.52
C ARG A 150 -3.85 -22.06 3.24
N ARG A 151 -3.86 -20.96 2.48
CA ARG A 151 -5.11 -20.27 2.10
C ARG A 151 -5.98 -21.13 1.21
N HIS A 152 -5.38 -21.83 0.24
CA HIS A 152 -6.08 -22.77 -0.63
C HIS A 152 -6.80 -23.84 0.21
N ASN A 153 -6.08 -24.49 1.12
CA ASN A 153 -6.65 -25.53 1.99
C ASN A 153 -7.73 -24.96 2.93
N GLU A 154 -7.57 -23.72 3.40
CA GLU A 154 -8.58 -23.06 4.24
C GLU A 154 -9.87 -22.76 3.47
N VAL A 155 -9.78 -22.36 2.20
CA VAL A 155 -10.92 -22.18 1.29
C VAL A 155 -11.60 -23.53 1.00
N VAL A 156 -10.82 -24.56 0.65
CA VAL A 156 -11.34 -25.92 0.45
C VAL A 156 -12.10 -26.40 1.69
N ARG A 157 -11.56 -26.16 2.89
CA ARG A 157 -12.22 -26.51 4.15
C ARG A 157 -13.55 -25.78 4.37
N CYS A 158 -13.64 -24.50 4.01
CA CYS A 158 -14.90 -23.75 4.04
C CYS A 158 -15.95 -24.35 3.10
N LEU A 159 -15.54 -24.62 1.85
CA LEU A 159 -16.42 -25.18 0.82
C LEU A 159 -16.91 -26.57 1.20
N HIS A 160 -16.01 -27.42 1.68
CA HIS A 160 -16.34 -28.76 2.13
C HIS A 160 -17.37 -28.74 3.25
N LEU A 161 -17.20 -27.89 4.27
CA LEU A 161 -18.18 -27.75 5.36
C LEU A 161 -19.55 -27.27 4.86
N LEU A 162 -19.56 -26.34 3.90
CA LEU A 162 -20.78 -25.83 3.29
C LEU A 162 -21.54 -26.93 2.55
N LEU A 163 -20.84 -27.75 1.76
CA LEU A 163 -21.44 -28.88 1.04
C LEU A 163 -21.96 -29.96 2.00
N LEU A 164 -21.21 -30.30 3.03
CA LEU A 164 -21.66 -31.23 4.08
C LEU A 164 -22.97 -30.80 4.73
N ASN A 165 -23.07 -29.51 5.08
CA ASN A 165 -24.29 -28.95 5.68
C ASN A 165 -25.46 -28.96 4.69
N ARG A 166 -25.21 -28.69 3.40
CA ARG A 166 -26.24 -28.66 2.34
C ARG A 166 -26.82 -30.05 2.06
N TYR A 167 -25.96 -31.06 1.96
CA TYR A 167 -26.34 -32.44 1.66
C TYR A 167 -26.57 -33.30 2.90
N LYS A 168 -26.70 -32.66 4.08
CA LYS A 168 -27.06 -33.29 5.35
C LYS A 168 -26.13 -34.43 5.79
N PHE A 169 -24.86 -34.40 5.37
CA PHE A 169 -23.86 -35.36 5.84
C PHE A 169 -23.57 -35.19 7.33
N LYS A 170 -23.28 -33.94 7.75
CA LYS A 170 -23.07 -33.53 9.14
C LYS A 170 -23.44 -32.06 9.29
N PHE A 171 -24.16 -31.72 10.35
CA PHE A 171 -24.47 -30.32 10.64
C PHE A 171 -23.44 -29.73 11.61
N SER A 172 -22.57 -28.86 11.12
CA SER A 172 -21.64 -28.10 11.95
C SER A 172 -21.47 -26.68 11.45
N LYS A 173 -21.55 -25.73 12.37
CA LYS A 173 -21.29 -24.30 12.11
C LYS A 173 -19.84 -23.91 12.44
N ARG A 174 -19.06 -24.80 13.06
CA ARG A 174 -17.72 -24.49 13.58
C ARG A 174 -16.66 -25.02 12.61
N ILE A 175 -16.02 -24.10 11.88
CA ILE A 175 -14.94 -24.46 10.96
C ILE A 175 -13.65 -24.89 11.65
N ARG A 176 -13.41 -24.42 12.89
CA ARG A 176 -12.14 -24.66 13.60
C ARG A 176 -11.88 -26.14 13.88
N SER A 177 -12.94 -26.90 14.14
CA SER A 177 -12.90 -28.34 14.40
C SER A 177 -13.20 -29.18 13.16
N HIS A 178 -13.41 -28.55 11.99
CA HIS A 178 -13.78 -29.27 10.78
C HIS A 178 -12.53 -29.88 10.12
N SER A 179 -12.52 -31.19 9.97
CA SER A 179 -11.51 -31.94 9.21
C SER A 179 -12.03 -32.22 7.81
N VAL A 180 -11.19 -31.97 6.81
CA VAL A 180 -11.48 -32.29 5.42
C VAL A 180 -11.30 -33.79 5.20
N GLN A 181 -12.25 -34.45 4.54
CA GLN A 181 -12.16 -35.87 4.18
C GLN A 181 -12.18 -35.97 2.64
N GLU A 182 -11.36 -36.86 2.07
CA GLU A 182 -11.18 -36.94 0.61
C GLU A 182 -12.41 -37.45 -0.12
N ILE A 183 -13.10 -38.44 0.46
CA ILE A 183 -14.30 -39.05 -0.11
C ILE A 183 -15.33 -39.20 1.00
N LEU A 184 -16.54 -38.75 0.72
CA LEU A 184 -17.72 -38.85 1.59
C LEU A 184 -18.94 -39.11 0.74
N ASP A 185 -19.63 -40.21 1.01
CA ASP A 185 -20.87 -40.59 0.34
C ASP A 185 -22.01 -40.78 1.33
N ASN A 186 -23.22 -40.48 0.86
CA ASN A 186 -24.48 -40.83 1.51
C ASN A 186 -25.49 -41.22 0.44
N GLU A 187 -26.72 -41.54 0.84
CA GLU A 187 -27.78 -41.95 -0.10
C GLU A 187 -28.12 -40.91 -1.18
N TYR A 188 -27.74 -39.64 -0.99
CA TYR A 188 -28.15 -38.52 -1.84
C TYR A 188 -27.01 -37.88 -2.64
N ALA A 189 -25.76 -38.02 -2.21
CA ALA A 189 -24.62 -37.33 -2.80
C ALA A 189 -23.30 -38.01 -2.46
N GLU A 190 -22.30 -37.79 -3.32
CA GLU A 190 -20.91 -38.12 -3.08
C GLU A 190 -20.07 -36.85 -3.24
N ILE A 191 -19.32 -36.49 -2.19
CA ILE A 191 -18.37 -35.38 -2.17
C ILE A 191 -16.97 -35.97 -2.29
N ARG A 192 -16.29 -35.64 -3.39
CA ARG A 192 -14.89 -36.01 -3.63
C ARG A 192 -14.02 -34.76 -3.68
N LEU A 193 -12.89 -34.80 -2.99
CA LEU A 193 -11.86 -33.77 -3.00
C LEU A 193 -10.57 -34.32 -3.61
N ASP A 194 -9.88 -33.47 -4.37
CA ASP A 194 -8.60 -33.78 -5.03
C ASP A 194 -8.58 -35.05 -5.90
N THR A 195 -9.76 -35.52 -6.34
CA THR A 195 -9.89 -36.66 -7.25
C THR A 195 -9.67 -36.23 -8.69
N ARG A 196 -8.76 -36.91 -9.40
CA ARG A 196 -8.57 -36.73 -10.85
C ARG A 196 -9.84 -37.15 -11.60
N ILE A 197 -10.47 -36.20 -12.28
CA ILE A 197 -11.53 -36.47 -13.24
C ILE A 197 -10.85 -36.84 -14.56
N LYS A 198 -11.06 -38.06 -15.04
CA LYS A 198 -10.65 -38.44 -16.39
C LYS A 198 -11.59 -37.74 -17.36
N THR A 199 -11.05 -36.86 -18.19
CA THR A 199 -11.74 -36.32 -19.35
C THR A 199 -11.32 -37.15 -20.56
N ASP A 200 -12.26 -37.67 -21.33
CA ASP A 200 -11.96 -38.28 -22.62
C ASP A 200 -11.33 -37.20 -23.52
N VAL A 201 -10.19 -37.53 -24.13
CA VAL A 201 -9.51 -36.69 -25.12
C VAL A 201 -10.10 -36.99 -26.49
#